data_AF-A0A2E0F4G9-F1
#
_entry.id   AF-A0A2E0F4G9-F1
#
_cell.length_a   1.000
_cell.length_b   1.000
_cell.length_c   1.000
_cell.angle_alpha   90.00
_cell.angle_beta   90.00
_cell.angle_gamma   90.00
#
_symmetry.space_group_name_H-M   'P 1'
#
loop_
_entity.id
_entity.type
_entity.pdbx_description
1 polymer ?
#
loop_
_entity_poly.entity_id
_entity_poly.type
_entity_poly.pdbx_seq_one_letter_code
_entity_poly.pdbx_strand_id
1 'polypeptide(L)' 'DEYAHTNYFSDGRIWTNYWFTWSATGNFTGQELKIKGHFDYEWKDGKIVQALGFFADEQFNKEYAAASEASSE' A
#
# COMPACT_ATOMS: atom_id res chain seq x y z
N ASP A 1 -12.24 -4.67 -10.14
CA ASP A 1 -13.02 -3.56 -9.56
C ASP A 1 -12.16 -2.81 -8.57
N GLU A 2 -11.79 -1.60 -8.99
CA GLU A 2 -11.06 -0.63 -8.21
C GLU A 2 -12.06 0.47 -7.80
N TYR A 3 -11.91 1.04 -6.61
CA TYR A 3 -12.78 2.10 -6.12
C TYR A 3 -11.95 3.16 -5.42
N ALA A 4 -12.03 4.39 -5.90
CA ALA A 4 -11.40 5.55 -5.30
C ALA A 4 -12.46 6.59 -4.88
N HIS A 5 -12.29 7.17 -3.71
CA HIS A 5 -13.11 8.27 -3.23
C HIS A 5 -12.27 9.31 -2.51
N THR A 6 -12.40 10.57 -2.90
CA THR A 6 -11.69 11.69 -2.29
C THR A 6 -12.61 12.47 -1.36
N ASN A 7 -12.22 12.54 -0.09
CA ASN A 7 -12.86 13.30 0.97
C ASN A 7 -12.17 14.66 1.14
N TYR A 8 -12.97 15.69 1.38
CA TYR A 8 -12.53 17.04 1.72
C TYR A 8 -13.06 17.36 3.13
N PHE A 9 -12.16 17.38 4.12
CA PHE A 9 -12.54 17.60 5.51
C PHE A 9 -12.65 19.09 5.83
N SER A 10 -13.42 19.43 6.86
CA SER A 10 -13.65 20.81 7.30
C SER A 10 -12.39 21.51 7.84
N ASP A 11 -11.38 20.74 8.25
CA ASP A 11 -10.07 21.25 8.67
C ASP A 11 -9.09 21.44 7.50
N GLY A 12 -9.56 21.29 6.25
CA GLY A 12 -8.77 21.48 5.04
C GLY A 12 -7.96 20.26 4.61
N ARG A 13 -7.97 19.16 5.37
CA ARG A 13 -7.30 17.93 4.94
C ARG A 13 -8.05 17.29 3.76
N ILE A 14 -7.28 16.75 2.82
CA ILE A 14 -7.79 16.05 1.65
C ILE A 14 -7.26 14.62 1.70
N TRP A 15 -8.17 13.65 1.63
CA TRP A 15 -7.79 12.24 1.66
C TRP A 15 -8.47 11.44 0.55
N THR A 16 -7.72 10.62 -0.16
CA THR A 16 -8.27 9.63 -1.09
C THR A 16 -8.24 8.25 -0.45
N ASN A 17 -9.42 7.65 -0.26
CA ASN A 17 -9.60 6.24 0.07
C ASN A 17 -9.58 5.43 -1.22
N TYR A 18 -8.77 4.38 -1.29
CA TYR A 18 -8.61 3.57 -2.49
C TYR A 18 -8.65 2.08 -2.19
N TRP A 19 -9.62 1.36 -2.74
CA TRP A 19 -9.71 -0.10 -2.72
C TRP A 19 -9.27 -0.67 -4.07
N PHE A 20 -8.34 -1.63 -4.03
CA PHE A 20 -7.82 -2.28 -5.23
C PHE A 20 -7.42 -3.74 -4.96
N THR A 21 -7.19 -4.48 -6.04
CA THR A 21 -6.51 -5.79 -5.95
C THR A 21 -5.06 -5.59 -6.31
N TRP A 22 -4.17 -5.89 -5.38
CA TRP A 22 -2.73 -5.87 -5.61
C TRP A 22 -2.26 -7.28 -5.98
N SER A 23 -1.55 -7.40 -7.10
CA SER A 23 -0.80 -8.61 -7.45
C SER A 23 0.66 -8.30 -7.74
N ALA A 24 1.56 -9.15 -7.24
CA ALA A 24 3.01 -9.04 -7.45
C ALA A 24 3.68 -10.41 -7.33
N THR A 25 4.93 -10.52 -7.77
CA THR A 25 5.80 -11.67 -7.53
C THR A 25 7.01 -11.18 -6.75
N GLY A 26 7.29 -11.80 -5.61
CA GLY A 26 8.44 -11.46 -4.76
C GLY A 26 9.76 -11.69 -5.50
N ASN A 27 10.67 -10.71 -5.42
CA ASN A 27 11.98 -10.81 -6.06
C ASN A 27 12.93 -11.73 -5.27
N PHE A 28 12.81 -11.78 -3.94
CA PHE A 28 13.66 -12.59 -3.08
C PHE A 28 13.05 -13.97 -2.81
N THR A 29 11.73 -14.05 -2.62
CA THR A 29 11.04 -15.33 -2.32
C THR A 29 10.53 -16.06 -3.56
N GLY A 30 10.34 -15.37 -4.70
CA GLY A 30 9.70 -15.91 -5.90
C GLY A 30 8.20 -16.21 -5.74
N GLN A 31 7.61 -15.87 -4.58
CA GLN A 31 6.22 -16.20 -4.27
C GLN A 31 5.26 -15.15 -4.84
N GLU A 32 4.11 -15.60 -5.32
CA GLU A 32 3.05 -14.73 -5.81
C GLU A 32 2.22 -14.16 -4.67
N LEU A 33 1.92 -12.87 -4.76
CA LEU A 33 0.98 -12.15 -3.94
C LEU A 33 -0.24 -11.79 -4.79
N LYS A 34 -1.45 -12.06 -4.28
CA LYS A 34 -2.70 -11.52 -4.81
C LYS A 34 -3.67 -11.22 -3.69
N ILE A 35 -3.78 -9.95 -3.29
CA ILE A 35 -4.53 -9.52 -2.11
C ILE A 35 -5.44 -8.33 -2.41
N LYS A 36 -6.45 -8.12 -1.56
CA LYS A 36 -7.20 -6.87 -1.52
C LYS A 36 -6.46 -5.87 -0.63
N GLY A 37 -6.21 -4.68 -1.18
CA GLY A 37 -5.61 -3.56 -0.46
C GLY A 37 -6.59 -2.41 -0.34
N HIS A 38 -6.52 -1.74 0.80
CA HIS A 38 -7.15 -0.45 1.05
C HIS A 38 -6.07 0.55 1.46
N PHE A 39 -5.97 1.66 0.74
CA PHE A 39 -4.99 2.70 1.03
C PHE A 39 -5.68 4.05 1.19
N ASP A 40 -5.26 4.79 2.21
CA ASP A 40 -5.61 6.18 2.42
C ASP A 40 -4.43 7.06 2.06
N TYR A 41 -4.64 8.02 1.16
CA TYR A 41 -3.62 8.98 0.73
C TYR A 41 -3.98 10.40 1.18
N GLU A 42 -3.17 11.01 2.04
CA GLU A 42 -3.30 12.43 2.39
C GLU A 42 -2.64 13.29 1.32
N TRP A 43 -3.34 14.32 0.86
CA TRP A 43 -2.83 15.28 -0.12
C TRP A 43 -2.54 16.64 0.50
N LYS A 44 -1.37 17.22 0.19
CA LYS A 44 -1.02 18.63 0.43
C LYS A 44 -0.33 19.19 -0.80
N ASP A 45 -0.76 20.36 -1.25
CA ASP A 45 -0.19 21.08 -2.41
C ASP A 45 -0.02 20.19 -3.66
N GLY A 46 -1.02 19.34 -3.94
CA GLY A 46 -1.03 18.44 -5.09
C GLY A 46 -0.11 17.21 -4.97
N LYS A 47 0.45 16.95 -3.79
CA LYS A 47 1.33 15.81 -3.52
C LYS A 47 0.76 14.92 -2.43
N ILE A 48 1.00 13.61 -2.54
CA ILE A 48 0.72 12.66 -1.47
C ILE A 48 1.79 12.86 -0.38
N VAL A 49 1.37 13.18 0.83
CA VAL A 49 2.26 13.39 1.99
C VAL A 49 2.20 12.24 3.00
N GLN A 50 1.17 11.40 2.92
CA GLN A 50 1.01 10.24 3.77
C GLN A 50 0.26 9.14 3.02
N ALA A 51 0.66 7.89 3.23
CA ALA A 51 -0.06 6.70 2.80
C ALA A 51 -0.29 5.80 4.02
N LEU A 52 -1.54 5.39 4.25
CA LEU A 52 -1.89 4.38 5.25
C LEU A 52 -2.42 3.16 4.51
N GLY A 53 -1.75 2.01 4.66
CA GLY A 53 -2.14 0.76 4.01
C GLY A 53 -2.84 -0.18 5.00
N PHE A 54 -3.96 -0.74 4.56
CA PHE A 54 -4.67 -1.83 5.22
C PHE A 54 -4.81 -2.99 4.23
N PHE A 55 -4.16 -4.12 4.53
CA PHE A 55 -4.12 -5.30 3.67
C PHE A 55 -3.66 -6.53 4.48
N ALA A 56 -3.88 -7.74 3.94
CA ALA A 56 -3.32 -8.96 4.52
C ALA A 56 -1.81 -9.02 4.25
N ASP A 57 -1.01 -8.99 5.31
CA ASP A 57 0.43 -8.69 5.24
C ASP A 57 1.34 -9.93 5.30
N GLU A 58 0.81 -11.13 5.54
CA GLU A 58 1.62 -12.34 5.74
C GLU A 58 2.64 -12.57 4.61
N GLN A 59 2.17 -12.55 3.36
CA GLN A 59 3.01 -12.80 2.19
C GLN A 59 3.97 -11.63 1.92
N PHE A 60 3.54 -10.40 2.21
CA PHE A 60 4.39 -9.22 2.13
C PHE A 60 5.53 -9.28 3.15
N ASN A 61 5.25 -9.66 4.40
CA ASN A 61 6.23 -9.75 5.47
C ASN A 61 7.29 -10.84 5.22
N LYS A 62 6.92 -11.96 4.58
CA LYS A 62 7.87 -12.99 4.15
C LYS A 62 8.87 -12.44 3.12
N GLU A 63 8.38 -11.70 2.12
CA GLU A 63 9.24 -11.05 1.13
C GLU A 63 10.12 -9.97 1.76
N TYR A 64 9.55 -9.15 2.65
CA TYR A 64 10.29 -8.11 3.35
C TYR A 64 11.42 -8.65 4.22
N ALA A 65 11.19 -9.77 4.93
CA ALA A 65 12.23 -10.45 5.71
C ALA A 65 13.36 -10.94 4.81
N ALA A 66 13.05 -11.64 3.72
CA ALA A 66 14.05 -12.14 2.76
C ALA A 66 14.85 -11.00 2.12
N ALA A 67 14.21 -9.87 1.78
CA ALA A 67 14.88 -8.68 1.26
C ALA A 67 15.83 -8.05 2.29
N SER A 68 15.42 -8.03 3.57
CA SER A 68 16.22 -7.46 4.66
C SER A 68 17.46 -8.30 4.95
N GLU A 69 17.33 -9.62 4.92
CA GLU A 69 18.45 -10.56 5.07
C GLU A 69 19.46 -10.40 3.92
N ALA A 70 19.00 -10.39 2.67
CA ALA A 70 19.86 -10.22 1.51
C ALA A 70 20.57 -8.85 1.43
N SER A 71 19.99 -7.81 2.05
CA SER A 71 20.61 -6.47 2.11
C SER A 71 21.62 -6.32 3.25
N SER A 72 21.70 -7.31 4.14
CA SER A 72 22.63 -7.34 5.28
C SER A 72 23.91 -8.13 5.00
N GLU A 73 24.00 -8.76 3.83
CA GLU A 73 25.19 -9.41 3.28
C GLU A 73 26.01 -8.45 2.41
#